data_AF-A0A7C2HZ34-F1
#
_entry.id   AF-A0A7C2HZ34-F1
#
_cell.length_a   1.000
_cell.length_b   1.000
_cell.length_c   1.000
_cell.angle_alpha   90.00
_cell.angle_beta   90.00
_cell.angle_gamma   90.00
#
_symmetry.space_group_name_H-M   'P 1'
#
loop_
_entity.id
_entity.type
_entity.pdbx_description
1 polymer ?
#
loop_
_entity_poly.entity_id
_entity_poly.type
_entity_poly.pdbx_seq_one_letter_code
_entity_poly.pdbx_strand_id
1 'polypeptide(L)'
;MSRIVRWMVIPVVLVVAAAAYGAMMEGPAERELATAITHARLAATQSALAATEQHLHHVLNCIEGKDGKNYLAASGDPCQGMGKGLLADLQGAGMAGGHALPYVEIAQSVATWGIAQGMREDFARAKAAAQLTQTALERAKANFK
;
A
#
# COMPACT_ATOMS: atom_id res chain seq x y z
N MET A 1 -74.71 18.25 14.95
CA MET A 1 -74.05 18.78 13.74
C MET A 1 -72.64 19.23 14.14
N SER A 2 -71.61 18.61 13.55
CA SER A 2 -70.25 19.11 13.22
C SER A 2 -69.65 20.23 14.10
N ARG A 3 -68.43 20.17 14.66
CA ARG A 3 -67.13 20.02 13.95
C ARG A 3 -65.98 19.71 14.92
N ILE A 4 -65.06 18.90 14.41
CA ILE A 4 -63.70 18.61 14.88
C ILE A 4 -62.87 19.90 14.97
N VAL A 5 -62.12 20.11 16.06
CA VAL A 5 -60.84 20.85 16.00
C VAL A 5 -59.81 20.13 16.86
N ARG A 6 -58.97 19.39 16.15
CA ARG A 6 -57.78 18.69 16.58
C ARG A 6 -56.64 19.69 16.65
N TRP A 7 -56.19 20.08 17.84
CA TRP A 7 -54.90 20.74 18.00
C TRP A 7 -53.84 19.70 18.30
N MET A 8 -53.13 19.33 17.24
CA MET A 8 -51.90 18.54 17.26
C MET A 8 -50.86 19.26 18.10
N VAL A 9 -50.37 18.60 19.14
CA VAL A 9 -49.07 18.90 19.75
C VAL A 9 -48.03 18.61 18.67
N ILE A 10 -47.31 19.63 18.21
CA ILE A 10 -46.19 19.47 17.27
C ILE A 10 -45.00 19.01 18.12
N PRO A 11 -44.49 17.76 17.98
CA PRO A 11 -43.19 17.47 18.54
C PRO A 11 -42.15 18.10 17.62
N VAL A 12 -41.37 19.05 18.17
CA VAL A 12 -40.13 19.51 17.56
C VAL A 12 -39.17 18.33 17.55
N VAL A 13 -39.15 17.60 16.43
CA VAL A 13 -38.11 16.61 16.16
C VAL A 13 -36.87 17.40 15.76
N LEU A 14 -35.98 17.60 16.72
CA LEU A 14 -34.60 18.02 16.48
C LEU A 14 -33.90 16.90 15.71
N VAL A 15 -33.88 17.03 14.38
CA VAL A 15 -33.04 16.20 13.51
C VAL A 15 -31.59 16.59 13.80
N VAL A 16 -30.92 15.79 14.62
CA VAL A 16 -29.46 15.83 14.72
C VAL A 16 -28.93 15.40 13.37
N ALA A 17 -28.40 16.35 12.60
CA ALA A 17 -27.66 16.06 11.38
C ALA A 17 -26.39 15.29 11.78
N ALA A 18 -26.47 13.96 11.73
CA ALA A 18 -25.29 13.12 11.67
C ALA A 18 -24.64 13.37 10.30
N ALA A 19 -23.78 14.39 10.24
CA ALA A 19 -22.79 14.49 9.18
C ALA A 19 -21.87 13.27 9.34
N ALA A 20 -22.21 12.21 8.62
CA ALA A 20 -21.30 11.10 8.39
C ALA A 20 -20.07 11.69 7.69
N TYR A 21 -19.02 11.95 8.45
CA TYR A 21 -17.68 12.03 7.92
C TYR A 21 -17.40 10.65 7.34
N GLY A 22 -17.68 10.47 6.04
CA GLY A 22 -17.25 9.30 5.31
C GLY A 22 -15.73 9.27 5.39
N ALA A 23 -15.19 8.38 6.22
CA ALA A 23 -13.80 7.98 6.10
C ALA A 23 -13.64 7.54 4.64
N MET A 24 -12.85 8.29 3.87
CA MET A 24 -12.51 7.88 2.51
C MET A 24 -11.74 6.57 2.70
N MET A 25 -12.37 5.44 2.38
CA MET A 25 -11.74 4.16 2.60
C MET A 25 -10.52 4.08 1.69
N GLU A 26 -9.34 4.02 2.30
CA GLU A 26 -8.09 3.89 1.55
C GLU A 26 -8.21 2.69 0.61
N GLY A 27 -7.92 2.93 -0.67
CA GLY A 27 -8.01 1.91 -1.71
C GLY A 27 -7.00 0.77 -1.48
N PRO A 28 -7.19 -0.41 -2.10
CA PRO A 28 -6.22 -1.51 -2.03
C PRO A 28 -4.78 -1.06 -2.30
N ALA A 29 -4.57 -0.33 -3.40
CA ALA A 29 -3.26 0.20 -3.78
C ALA A 29 -2.65 1.13 -2.73
N GLU A 30 -3.43 1.95 -2.03
CA GLU A 30 -2.90 2.86 -0.99
C GLU A 30 -2.39 2.07 0.22
N ARG A 31 -3.15 1.06 0.66
CA ARG A 31 -2.77 0.18 1.79
C ARG A 31 -1.54 -0.67 1.46
N GLU A 32 -1.49 -1.24 0.26
CA GLU A 32 -0.35 -2.03 -0.21
C GLU A 32 0.90 -1.16 -0.35
N LEU A 33 0.76 0.05 -0.92
CA LEU A 33 1.86 1.01 -1.05
C LEU A 33 2.40 1.44 0.32
N ALA A 34 1.52 1.75 1.28
CA ALA A 34 1.93 2.12 2.64
C ALA A 34 2.69 0.99 3.35
N THR A 35 2.24 -0.26 3.16
CA THR A 35 2.88 -1.45 3.71
C THR A 35 4.23 -1.72 3.05
N ALA A 36 4.31 -1.61 1.71
CA ALA A 36 5.57 -1.71 0.97
C ALA A 36 6.59 -0.65 1.41
N ILE A 37 6.17 0.61 1.60
CA ILE A 37 7.03 1.69 2.13
C ILE A 37 7.57 1.35 3.51
N THR A 38 6.70 0.82 4.39
CA THR A 38 7.10 0.40 5.74
C THR A 38 8.21 -0.64 5.68
N HIS A 39 8.05 -1.68 4.87
CA HIS A 39 9.07 -2.72 4.73
C HIS A 39 10.33 -2.24 4.01
N ALA A 40 10.22 -1.35 3.03
CA ALA A 40 11.39 -0.75 2.39
C ALA A 40 12.21 0.09 3.37
N ARG A 41 11.55 0.86 4.25
CA ARG A 41 12.22 1.59 5.33
C ARG A 41 12.91 0.65 6.30
N LEU A 42 12.25 -0.43 6.72
CA LEU A 42 12.87 -1.43 7.59
C LEU A 42 14.12 -2.03 6.91
N ALA A 43 14.02 -2.49 5.67
CA ALA A 43 15.16 -2.99 4.89
C ALA A 43 16.32 -1.99 4.84
N ALA A 44 15.99 -0.71 4.61
CA ALA A 44 16.95 0.38 4.51
C ALA A 44 17.61 0.73 5.86
N THR A 45 17.05 0.33 6.99
CA THR A 45 17.62 0.59 8.34
C THR A 45 18.31 -0.61 8.97
N GLN A 46 18.06 -1.84 8.51
CA GLN A 46 18.70 -3.04 9.08
C GLN A 46 20.23 -3.05 8.98
N SER A 47 20.89 -3.72 9.92
CA SER A 47 22.35 -3.91 9.98
C SER A 47 22.81 -5.32 9.60
N ALA A 48 21.88 -6.21 9.22
CA ALA A 48 22.15 -7.58 8.87
C ALA A 48 21.57 -7.91 7.50
N LEU A 49 22.35 -8.60 6.67
CA LEU A 49 22.00 -8.95 5.30
C LEU A 49 20.69 -9.75 5.23
N ALA A 50 20.57 -10.82 6.01
CA ALA A 50 19.36 -11.65 6.03
C ALA A 50 18.10 -10.84 6.37
N ALA A 51 18.20 -9.87 7.30
CA ALA A 51 17.08 -9.02 7.67
C ALA A 51 16.75 -7.99 6.57
N THR A 52 17.75 -7.44 5.90
CA THR A 52 17.56 -6.57 4.73
C THR A 52 16.89 -7.33 3.58
N GLU A 53 17.38 -8.53 3.24
CA GLU A 53 16.79 -9.37 2.19
C GLU A 53 15.35 -9.74 2.52
N GLN A 54 15.07 -10.17 3.76
CA GLN A 54 13.73 -10.53 4.19
C GLN A 54 12.74 -9.39 4.00
N HIS A 55 13.11 -8.17 4.39
CA HIS A 55 12.24 -7.01 4.19
C HIS A 55 12.12 -6.59 2.72
N LEU A 56 13.16 -6.79 1.89
CA LEU A 56 13.02 -6.62 0.43
C LEU A 56 12.07 -7.65 -0.19
N HIS A 57 12.08 -8.91 0.28
CA HIS A 57 11.10 -9.91 -0.14
C HIS A 57 9.67 -9.51 0.24
N HIS A 58 9.45 -8.98 1.45
CA HIS A 58 8.14 -8.44 1.82
C HIS A 58 7.68 -7.32 0.88
N VAL A 59 8.59 -6.42 0.48
CA VAL A 59 8.28 -5.37 -0.50
C VAL A 59 7.85 -5.98 -1.83
N LEU A 60 8.59 -6.96 -2.35
CA LEU A 60 8.25 -7.62 -3.61
C LEU A 60 6.91 -8.36 -3.52
N ASN A 61 6.63 -9.04 -2.42
CA ASN A 61 5.35 -9.72 -2.21
C ASN A 61 4.18 -8.73 -2.22
N CYS A 62 4.32 -7.56 -1.59
CA CYS A 62 3.34 -6.49 -1.67
C CYS A 62 3.20 -5.89 -3.08
N ILE A 63 4.32 -5.68 -3.79
CA ILE A 63 4.30 -5.09 -5.13
C ILE A 63 3.56 -5.98 -6.11
N GLU A 64 3.80 -7.28 -6.01
CA GLU A 64 3.41 -8.24 -7.04
C GLU A 64 2.13 -9.00 -6.74
N GLY A 65 1.84 -9.22 -5.46
CA GLY A 65 0.83 -10.18 -5.04
C GLY A 65 1.24 -11.63 -5.34
N LYS A 66 0.43 -12.57 -4.86
CA LYS A 66 0.68 -14.03 -4.91
C LYS A 66 0.92 -14.62 -6.30
N ASP A 67 0.45 -13.95 -7.35
CA ASP A 67 0.49 -14.45 -8.73
C ASP A 67 1.68 -13.85 -9.51
N GLY A 68 2.51 -13.00 -8.88
CA GLY A 68 3.64 -12.37 -9.53
C GLY A 68 4.93 -13.18 -9.55
N LYS A 69 5.81 -12.83 -10.50
CA LYS A 69 7.01 -13.60 -10.87
C LYS A 69 8.11 -13.65 -9.81
N ASN A 70 8.24 -12.63 -8.98
CA ASN A 70 9.20 -12.49 -7.89
C ASN A 70 8.56 -12.66 -6.51
N TYR A 71 7.27 -13.02 -6.44
CA TYR A 71 6.63 -13.39 -5.17
C TYR A 71 7.32 -14.60 -4.54
N LEU A 72 7.61 -14.52 -3.24
CA LEU A 72 8.22 -15.59 -2.46
C LEU A 72 7.42 -15.88 -1.20
N ALA A 73 6.58 -16.92 -1.26
CA ALA A 73 5.73 -17.36 -0.15
C ALA A 73 6.52 -17.65 1.15
N ALA A 74 7.72 -18.21 1.02
CA ALA A 74 8.57 -18.57 2.16
C ALA A 74 9.01 -17.35 3.00
N SER A 75 8.96 -16.15 2.42
CA SER A 75 9.23 -14.90 3.14
C SER A 75 8.00 -14.33 3.83
N GLY A 76 6.80 -14.89 3.66
CA GLY A 76 5.57 -14.32 4.19
C GLY A 76 5.07 -13.11 3.41
N ASP A 77 3.76 -12.84 3.50
CA ASP A 77 3.07 -11.83 2.72
C ASP A 77 2.36 -10.82 3.63
N PRO A 78 3.00 -9.67 3.94
CA PRO A 78 2.39 -8.66 4.80
C PRO A 78 1.24 -7.90 4.12
N CYS A 79 1.08 -8.00 2.80
CA CYS A 79 -0.04 -7.39 2.06
C CYS A 79 -1.20 -8.36 1.80
N GLN A 80 -1.13 -9.58 2.37
CA GLN A 80 -2.16 -10.58 2.18
C GLN A 80 -3.55 -10.04 2.57
N GLY A 81 -4.49 -10.12 1.62
CA GLY A 81 -5.88 -9.69 1.80
C GLY A 81 -6.11 -8.18 1.68
N MET A 82 -5.07 -7.37 1.42
CA MET A 82 -5.24 -5.93 1.18
C MET A 82 -5.73 -5.62 -0.23
N GLY A 83 -5.43 -6.50 -1.19
CA GLY A 83 -5.62 -6.28 -2.61
C GLY A 83 -5.13 -7.46 -3.46
N LYS A 84 -4.81 -7.19 -4.73
CA LYS A 84 -4.28 -8.18 -5.69
C LYS A 84 -2.77 -8.07 -5.89
N GLY A 85 -2.11 -7.15 -5.19
CA GLY A 85 -0.74 -6.71 -5.45
C GLY A 85 -0.73 -5.30 -6.03
N LEU A 86 0.20 -4.49 -5.53
CA LEU A 86 0.24 -3.05 -5.78
C LEU A 86 0.24 -2.68 -7.26
N LEU A 87 0.96 -3.44 -8.11
CA LEU A 87 0.97 -3.18 -9.56
C LEU A 87 -0.42 -3.33 -10.17
N ALA A 88 -1.11 -4.42 -9.85
CA ALA A 88 -2.44 -4.70 -10.37
C ALA A 88 -3.47 -3.68 -9.86
N ASP A 89 -3.37 -3.30 -8.59
CA ASP A 89 -4.32 -2.38 -7.98
C ASP A 89 -4.06 -0.92 -8.39
N LEU A 90 -2.81 -0.53 -8.66
CA LEU A 90 -2.50 0.77 -9.28
C LEU A 90 -3.03 0.87 -10.72
N GLN A 91 -2.95 -0.20 -11.52
CA GLN A 91 -3.57 -0.22 -12.86
C GLN A 91 -5.09 -0.03 -12.78
N GLY A 92 -5.73 -0.54 -11.72
CA GLY A 92 -7.16 -0.35 -11.45
C GLY A 92 -7.53 1.02 -10.87
N ALA A 93 -6.57 1.82 -10.40
CA ALA A 93 -6.80 3.09 -9.69
C ALA A 93 -6.86 4.33 -10.62
N GLY A 94 -7.00 4.14 -11.93
CA GLY A 94 -7.14 5.23 -12.90
C GLY A 94 -5.89 6.11 -13.02
N MET A 95 -6.08 7.40 -13.29
CA MET A 95 -4.97 8.33 -13.53
C MET A 95 -4.00 8.44 -12.35
N ALA A 96 -4.53 8.47 -11.12
CA ALA A 96 -3.75 8.56 -9.91
C ALA A 96 -2.82 7.34 -9.75
N GLY A 97 -3.33 6.15 -10.05
CA GLY A 97 -2.53 4.93 -10.10
C GLY A 97 -1.48 4.97 -11.22
N GLY A 98 -1.85 5.47 -12.41
CA GLY A 98 -0.93 5.65 -13.53
C GLY A 98 0.26 6.56 -13.25
N HIS A 99 0.08 7.62 -12.44
CA HIS A 99 1.17 8.50 -12.03
C HIS A 99 2.15 7.85 -11.03
N ALA A 100 1.67 6.93 -10.19
CA ALA A 100 2.49 6.22 -9.22
C ALA A 100 3.19 4.98 -9.80
N LEU A 101 2.58 4.33 -10.79
CA LEU A 101 3.01 3.04 -11.34
C LEU A 101 4.49 2.98 -11.77
N PRO A 102 5.05 3.96 -12.53
CA PRO A 102 6.45 3.89 -12.96
C PRO A 102 7.45 3.83 -11.79
N TYR A 103 7.11 4.49 -10.68
CA TYR A 103 7.96 4.48 -9.49
C TYR A 103 7.91 3.15 -8.74
N VAL A 104 6.76 2.46 -8.78
CA VAL A 104 6.63 1.10 -8.23
C VAL A 104 7.40 0.08 -9.08
N GLU A 105 7.38 0.22 -10.40
CA GLU A 105 8.19 -0.63 -11.32
C GLU A 105 9.70 -0.46 -11.08
N ILE A 106 10.15 0.78 -10.82
CA ILE A 106 11.53 1.06 -10.40
C ILE A 106 11.83 0.38 -9.06
N ALA A 107 10.95 0.56 -8.07
CA ALA A 107 11.12 -0.05 -6.74
C ALA A 107 11.23 -1.58 -6.82
N GLN A 108 10.39 -2.23 -7.63
CA GLN A 108 10.40 -3.66 -7.91
C GLN A 108 11.73 -4.09 -8.53
N SER A 109 12.17 -3.39 -9.58
CA SER A 109 13.39 -3.73 -10.32
C SER A 109 14.63 -3.64 -9.41
N VAL A 110 14.71 -2.56 -8.63
CA VAL A 110 15.79 -2.35 -7.66
C VAL A 110 15.74 -3.37 -6.53
N ALA A 111 14.57 -3.68 -5.97
CA ALA A 111 14.42 -4.68 -4.92
C ALA A 111 14.82 -6.07 -5.42
N THR A 112 14.37 -6.45 -6.62
CA THR A 112 14.72 -7.71 -7.28
C THR A 112 16.22 -7.81 -7.51
N TRP A 113 16.85 -6.75 -8.01
CA TRP A 113 18.31 -6.68 -8.10
C TRP A 113 18.93 -6.90 -6.72
N GLY A 114 18.43 -6.19 -5.70
CA GLY A 114 18.78 -6.26 -4.28
C GLY A 114 18.80 -7.65 -3.63
N ILE A 115 18.07 -8.62 -4.17
CA ILE A 115 17.98 -10.00 -3.62
C ILE A 115 18.44 -11.08 -4.60
N ALA A 116 19.04 -10.69 -5.73
CA ALA A 116 19.46 -11.64 -6.76
C ALA A 116 20.42 -12.70 -6.21
N GLN A 117 20.20 -13.97 -6.58
CA GLN A 117 20.92 -15.12 -6.02
C GLN A 117 22.45 -15.00 -6.09
N GLY A 118 22.99 -14.47 -7.19
CA GLY A 118 24.44 -14.28 -7.36
C GLY A 118 25.06 -13.22 -6.45
N MET A 119 24.26 -12.53 -5.63
CA MET A 119 24.68 -11.38 -4.85
C MET A 119 24.27 -11.45 -3.37
N ARG A 120 23.87 -12.64 -2.89
CA ARG A 120 23.29 -12.87 -1.55
C ARG A 120 24.24 -12.70 -0.37
N GLU A 121 25.52 -12.44 -0.62
CA GLU A 121 26.52 -12.15 0.42
C GLU A 121 26.96 -10.67 0.39
N ASP A 122 26.46 -9.88 -0.56
CA ASP A 122 26.81 -8.47 -0.72
C ASP A 122 25.82 -7.57 0.05
N PHE A 123 26.16 -7.33 1.32
CA PHE A 123 25.37 -6.46 2.19
C PHE A 123 25.30 -5.01 1.73
N ALA A 124 26.40 -4.44 1.22
CA ALA A 124 26.45 -3.05 0.80
C ALA A 124 25.45 -2.79 -0.34
N ARG A 125 25.38 -3.72 -1.30
CA ARG A 125 24.42 -3.70 -2.39
C ARG A 125 22.99 -3.92 -1.94
N ALA A 126 22.73 -4.90 -1.07
CA ALA A 126 21.38 -5.13 -0.52
C ALA A 126 20.87 -3.87 0.21
N LYS A 127 21.77 -3.19 0.96
CA LYS A 127 21.48 -1.92 1.64
C LYS A 127 21.19 -0.79 0.65
N ALA A 128 22.00 -0.64 -0.39
CA ALA A 128 21.79 0.36 -1.43
C ALA A 128 20.46 0.13 -2.17
N ALA A 129 20.16 -1.13 -2.52
CA ALA A 129 18.88 -1.50 -3.11
C ALA A 129 17.71 -1.13 -2.19
N ALA A 130 17.79 -1.44 -0.89
CA ALA A 130 16.75 -1.08 0.07
C ALA A 130 16.50 0.43 0.16
N GLN A 131 17.55 1.25 0.18
CA GLN A 131 17.43 2.72 0.21
C GLN A 131 16.81 3.28 -1.08
N LEU A 132 17.20 2.73 -2.23
CA LEU A 132 16.64 3.13 -3.53
C LEU A 132 15.19 2.66 -3.69
N THR A 133 14.85 1.44 -3.27
CA THR A 133 13.48 0.93 -3.22
C THR A 133 12.60 1.80 -2.32
N GLN A 134 13.08 2.17 -1.12
CA GLN A 134 12.36 3.08 -0.23
C GLN A 134 12.10 4.43 -0.93
N THR A 135 13.13 5.03 -1.51
CA THR A 135 13.03 6.32 -2.20
C THR A 135 12.04 6.26 -3.36
N ALA A 136 12.08 5.20 -4.16
CA ALA A 136 11.15 5.00 -5.28
C ALA A 136 9.70 4.86 -4.80
N LEU A 137 9.43 4.10 -3.74
CA LEU A 137 8.07 3.96 -3.20
C LEU A 137 7.55 5.26 -2.55
N GLU A 138 8.40 6.03 -1.88
CA GLU A 138 8.01 7.36 -1.37
C GLU A 138 7.70 8.33 -2.54
N ARG A 139 8.40 8.20 -3.67
CA ARG A 139 8.05 8.92 -4.91
C ARG A 139 6.74 8.43 -5.52
N ALA A 140 6.47 7.13 -5.50
CA ALA A 140 5.18 6.58 -5.92
C ALA A 140 4.04 7.22 -5.11
N LYS A 141 4.18 7.24 -3.77
CA LYS A 141 3.20 7.86 -2.86
C LYS A 141 3.00 9.35 -3.14
N ALA A 142 4.08 10.10 -3.37
CA ALA A 142 4.00 11.52 -3.68
C ALA A 142 3.30 11.82 -5.04
N ASN A 143 3.24 10.83 -5.93
CA ASN A 143 2.62 10.94 -7.24
C ASN A 143 1.27 10.21 -7.34
N PHE A 144 0.79 9.58 -6.27
CA PHE A 144 -0.52 8.96 -6.25
C PHE A 144 -1.61 10.02 -6.03
N LYS A 145 -1.97 10.74 -7.10
CA LYS A 145 -2.94 11.85 -7.10
C LYS A 145 -3.56 12.08 -8.47
#